data_AF-A0A535RJ98-F1
#
_entry.id   AF-A0A535RJ98-F1
#
_cell.length_a   1.000
_cell.length_b   1.000
_cell.length_c   1.000
_cell.angle_alpha   90.00
_cell.angle_beta   90.00
_cell.angle_gamma   90.00
#
_symmetry.space_group_name_H-M   'P 1'
#
loop_
_entity.id
_entity.type
_entity.pdbx_description
1 polymer ?
#
loop_
_entity_poly.entity_id
_entity_poly.type
_entity_poly.pdbx_seq_one_letter_code
_entity_poly.pdbx_strand_id
1 'polypeptide(L)' 'MRKVTCEHRAAIATTSRNQIPERPPHWHHISNRQPITTIGRDNSNDITNLYQKVSRFHARLIF' A
#
# COMPACT_ATOMS: atom_id res chain seq x y z
N MET A 1 -34.58 28.71 42.04
CA MET A 1 -33.50 27.70 42.04
C MET A 1 -32.74 27.78 40.72
N ARG A 2 -31.42 28.01 40.74
CA ARG A 2 -30.54 28.04 39.56
C ARG A 2 -29.90 26.66 39.37
N LYS A 3 -29.94 26.13 38.15
CA LYS A 3 -29.04 25.09 37.60
C LYS A 3 -28.83 25.50 36.13
N VAL A 4 -27.76 26.17 35.70
CA VAL A 4 -26.35 25.79 35.53
C VAL A 4 -26.16 24.57 34.62
N THR A 5 -25.96 24.88 33.33
CA THR A 5 -25.08 24.30 32.28
C THR A 5 -24.94 22.78 32.13
N CYS A 6 -25.00 22.26 30.90
CA CYS A 6 -23.82 22.07 30.02
C CYS A 6 -24.20 21.39 28.71
N GLU A 7 -23.45 21.70 27.65
CA GLU A 7 -23.73 21.36 26.26
C GLU A 7 -23.52 19.88 25.95
N HIS A 8 -24.46 19.25 25.26
CA HIS A 8 -24.22 17.98 24.55
C HIS A 8 -24.00 18.26 23.06
N ARG A 9 -22.86 18.87 22.76
CA ARG A 9 -22.29 18.80 21.40
C ARG A 9 -21.82 17.36 21.18
N ALA A 10 -22.64 16.56 20.51
CA ALA A 10 -22.18 15.33 19.89
C ALA A 10 -21.23 15.72 18.75
N ALA A 11 -19.93 15.79 19.06
CA ALA A 11 -18.90 15.78 18.04
C ALA A 11 -18.96 14.39 17.38
N ILE A 12 -19.65 14.30 16.25
CA ILE A 12 -19.56 13.11 15.39
C ILE A 12 -18.13 13.10 14.88
N ALA A 13 -17.31 12.28 15.54
CA ALA A 13 -15.93 12.03 15.16
C ALA A 13 -15.94 11.56 13.70
N THR A 14 -15.41 12.40 12.83
CA THR A 14 -15.13 12.08 11.43
C THR A 14 -14.03 11.01 11.46
N THR A 15 -14.44 9.75 11.53
CA THR A 15 -13.55 8.62 11.40
C THR A 15 -13.08 8.60 9.95
N SER A 16 -11.93 9.24 9.71
CA SER A 16 -11.29 9.35 8.41
C SER A 16 -11.05 7.96 7.83
N ARG A 17 -11.71 7.66 6.72
CA ARG A 17 -11.69 6.37 5.99
C ARG A 17 -10.37 6.08 5.27
N ASN A 18 -9.33 6.90 5.48
CA ASN A 18 -8.15 6.98 4.59
C ASN A 18 -6.80 6.65 5.25
N GLN A 19 -6.76 5.97 6.39
CA GLN A 19 -5.47 5.50 6.93
C GLN A 19 -5.11 4.15 6.33
N ILE A 20 -4.36 4.16 5.22
CA ILE A 20 -3.52 3.02 4.85
C ILE A 20 -2.45 2.94 5.95
N PRO A 21 -2.31 1.81 6.68
CA PRO A 21 -1.26 1.71 7.68
C PRO A 21 0.07 1.90 6.98
N GLU A 22 0.84 2.91 7.42
CA GLU A 22 2.18 3.28 6.93
C GLU A 22 3.17 2.14 7.19
N ARG A 23 3.03 1.03 6.46
CA ARG A 23 4.06 0.00 6.43
C ARG A 23 5.25 0.55 5.66
N PRO A 24 6.46 0.51 6.23
CA PRO A 24 7.64 0.97 5.51
C PRO A 24 7.77 0.18 4.20
N PRO A 25 8.18 0.84 3.09
CA PRO A 25 8.33 0.17 1.81
C PRO A 25 9.37 -0.95 1.93
N HIS A 26 9.01 -2.14 1.45
CA HIS A 26 9.95 -3.25 1.34
C HIS A 26 10.71 -3.14 0.02
N TRP A 27 11.98 -2.74 0.09
CA TRP A 27 12.87 -2.63 -1.07
C TRP A 27 13.34 -4.02 -1.53
N HIS A 28 13.28 -4.27 -2.83
CA HIS A 28 13.87 -5.47 -3.44
C HIS A 28 15.25 -5.10 -4.01
N HIS A 29 16.30 -5.79 -3.57
CA HIS A 29 17.63 -5.60 -4.13
C HIS A 29 17.71 -6.30 -5.50
N ILE A 30 17.88 -5.52 -6.56
CA ILE A 30 18.06 -6.03 -7.92
C ILE A 30 19.56 -6.13 -8.18
N SER A 31 20.06 -7.36 -8.39
CA SER A 31 21.47 -7.58 -8.68
C SER A 31 21.77 -7.32 -10.16
N ASN A 32 22.80 -6.52 -10.44
CA ASN A 32 23.29 -6.28 -11.80
C ASN A 32 23.91 -7.54 -12.47
N ARG A 33 23.94 -8.68 -11.78
CA ARG A 33 24.41 -9.96 -12.34
C ARG A 33 23.41 -10.58 -13.31
N GLN A 34 22.13 -10.23 -13.20
CA GLN A 34 21.11 -10.69 -14.12
C GLN A 34 20.82 -9.56 -15.12
N PRO A 35 21.02 -9.80 -16.43
CA PRO A 35 20.81 -8.76 -17.46
C PRO A 35 19.34 -8.39 -17.65
N ILE A 36 18.42 -9.25 -17.17
CA ILE A 36 16.99 -9.07 -17.28
C ILE A 36 16.37 -9.38 -15.91
N THR A 37 15.54 -8.48 -15.40
CA THR A 37 14.69 -8.72 -14.22
C THR A 37 13.23 -8.64 -14.64
N THR A 38 12.47 -9.68 -14.33
CA THR A 38 11.05 -9.80 -14.68
C THR A 38 10.14 -9.40 -13.52
N ILE A 39 9.06 -8.70 -13.84
CA ILE A 39 8.10 -8.19 -12.86
C ILE A 39 6.70 -8.60 -13.29
N GLY A 40 5.92 -9.18 -12.39
CA GLY A 40 4.55 -9.55 -12.69
C GLY A 40 3.85 -10.24 -11.53
N ARG A 41 2.60 -10.64 -11.77
CA ARG A 41 1.79 -11.37 -10.78
C ARG A 41 2.05 -12.88 -10.77
N ASP A 42 2.65 -13.40 -11.83
CA ASP A 42 3.03 -14.81 -11.88
C ASP A 42 4.23 -15.08 -10.95
N ASN A 43 4.22 -16.21 -10.26
CA ASN A 43 5.28 -16.59 -9.33
C ASN A 43 6.57 -16.99 -10.06
N SER A 44 6.53 -17.13 -11.39
CA SER A 44 7.73 -17.34 -12.21
C SER A 44 8.52 -16.06 -12.47
N ASN A 45 8.05 -14.88 -12.02
CA ASN A 45 8.79 -13.62 -12.15
C ASN A 45 9.78 -13.44 -10.99
N ASP A 46 10.87 -12.72 -11.27
CA ASP A 46 11.88 -12.37 -10.25
C ASP A 46 11.30 -11.48 -9.15
N ILE A 47 10.42 -10.55 -9.53
CA ILE A 47 9.64 -9.71 -8.60
C ILE A 47 8.16 -10.03 -8.78
N THR A 48 7.61 -10.73 -7.79
CA THR A 48 6.19 -11.11 -7.77
C THR A 48 5.34 -10.06 -7.06
N ASN A 49 4.28 -9.60 -7.73
CA ASN A 49 3.31 -8.66 -7.20
C ASN A 49 1.88 -9.22 -7.30
N LEU A 50 1.29 -9.53 -6.13
CA LEU A 50 -0.02 -10.18 -6.04
C LEU A 50 -1.22 -9.24 -6.30
N TYR A 51 -1.01 -7.94 -6.54
CA TYR A 51 -2.11 -7.02 -6.82
C TYR A 51 -2.81 -7.40 -8.13
N GLN A 52 -4.14 -7.56 -8.08
CA GLN A 52 -4.96 -8.03 -9.21
C GLN A 52 -4.86 -7.15 -10.46
N LYS A 53 -4.55 -5.86 -10.30
CA LYS A 53 -4.35 -4.91 -11.41
C LYS A 53 -3.04 -5.14 -12.18
N VAL A 54 -2.11 -5.92 -11.63
CA VAL A 54 -0.84 -6.25 -12.28
C VAL A 54 -1.04 -7.47 -13.18
N SER A 55 -0.48 -7.39 -14.39
CA SER A 55 -0.51 -8.49 -15.36
C SER A 55 0.37 -9.66 -14.91
N ARG A 56 0.12 -10.87 -15.44
CA ARG A 56 0.95 -12.06 -15.11
C ARG A 56 2.43 -11.83 -15.43
N PHE A 57 2.70 -11.27 -16.61
CA PHE A 57 4.00 -10.77 -17.04
C PHE A 57 3.83 -9.28 -17.34
N HIS A 58 4.29 -8.41 -16.45
CA HIS A 58 3.94 -6.98 -16.51
C HIS A 58 5.05 -6.11 -17.10
N ALA A 59 6.29 -6.32 -16.67
CA ALA A 59 7.43 -5.53 -17.12
C ALA A 59 8.74 -6.32 -17.08
N ARG A 60 9.75 -5.80 -17.78
CA ARG A 60 11.13 -6.27 -17.76
C ARG A 60 12.07 -5.08 -17.60
N LEU A 61 13.02 -5.20 -16.68
CA LEU A 61 14.14 -4.27 -16.56
C LEU A 61 15.32 -4.85 -17.31
N ILE A 62 15.96 -4.03 -18.13
CA ILE A 62 17.12 -4.40 -18.96
C ILE A 62 18.22 -3.39 -18.64
N PHE A 63 19.42 -3.90 -18.37
CA PHE A 63 20.60 -3.11 -17.99
C PHE A 63 21.68 -3.16 -19.07
#